data_AF-A0A2I4AMB8-F1
#
_entry.id   AF-A0A2I4AMB8-F1
#
_cell.length_a   1.000
_cell.length_b   1.000
_cell.length_c   1.000
_cell.angle_alpha   90.00
_cell.angle_beta   90.00
_cell.angle_gamma   90.00
#
_symmetry.space_group_name_H-M   'P 1'
#
loop_
_entity.id
_entity.type
_entity.pdbx_description
1 polymer ?
#
loop_
_entity_poly.entity_id
_entity_poly.type
_entity_poly.pdbx_seq_one_letter_code
_entity_poly.pdbx_strand_id
1 'polypeptide(L)'
;MPADDDPESEVFEITDFTTASEWERFVSRVEEVLAEWKLTESSVENWSSKNGESISDVWEEESEDISFADFKFFISHHFLKQDCEKEELKDKAEEDPLPSAMQDLLLMHNDFPPRAHCLVRWYGLREFVVITHESLS
;
A
#
# COMPACT_ATOMS: atom_id res chain seq x y z
N MET A 1 54.26 32.29 -21.68
CA MET A 1 54.18 30.82 -21.53
C MET A 1 52.70 30.47 -21.62
N PRO A 2 52.30 29.53 -22.50
CA PRO A 2 50.95 28.99 -22.47
C PRO A 2 50.76 28.16 -21.20
N ALA A 3 49.57 28.21 -20.62
CA ALA A 3 49.18 27.37 -19.49
C ALA A 3 49.06 25.93 -20.00
N ASP A 4 49.67 24.99 -19.28
CA ASP A 4 49.47 23.56 -19.47
C ASP A 4 48.03 23.24 -19.03
N ASP A 5 47.11 23.18 -20.00
CA ASP A 5 45.81 22.51 -19.84
C ASP A 5 46.10 21.01 -19.68
N ASP A 6 46.19 20.56 -18.42
CA ASP A 6 46.38 19.16 -18.06
C ASP A 6 45.06 18.38 -18.26
N PRO A 7 44.95 17.52 -19.29
CA PRO A 7 43.71 16.78 -19.56
C PRO A 7 43.46 15.65 -18.55
N GLU A 8 44.35 15.44 -17.58
CA GLU A 8 44.22 14.41 -16.53
C GLU A 8 43.31 14.83 -15.36
N SER A 9 42.83 16.09 -15.33
CA SER A 9 41.91 16.56 -14.29
C SER A 9 40.42 16.28 -14.59
N GLU A 10 40.07 15.73 -15.75
CA GLU A 10 38.71 15.27 -16.04
C GLU A 10 38.53 13.85 -15.49
N VAL A 11 38.57 13.73 -14.16
CA VAL A 11 38.15 12.52 -13.46
C VAL A 11 36.65 12.40 -13.66
N PHE A 12 36.25 11.69 -14.71
CA PHE A 12 34.85 11.32 -14.90
C PHE A 12 34.42 10.48 -13.70
N GLU A 13 33.53 11.03 -12.88
CA GLU A 13 32.78 10.27 -11.89
C GLU A 13 31.97 9.22 -12.65
N ILE A 14 32.46 7.98 -12.69
CA ILE A 14 31.70 6.86 -13.24
C ILE A 14 30.56 6.62 -12.27
N THR A 15 29.37 7.08 -12.65
CA THR A 15 28.13 6.77 -11.95
C THR A 15 27.79 5.31 -12.22
N ASP A 16 27.87 4.49 -11.16
CA ASP A 16 27.51 3.08 -11.24
C ASP A 16 25.99 2.91 -11.16
N PHE A 17 25.36 2.52 -12.28
CA PHE A 17 23.94 2.16 -12.37
C PHE A 17 23.70 0.64 -12.27
N THR A 18 24.75 -0.14 -12.03
CA THR A 18 24.65 -1.62 -11.90
C THR A 18 24.43 -2.06 -10.46
N THR A 19 24.79 -1.21 -9.50
CA THR A 19 24.44 -1.41 -8.10
C THR A 19 23.04 -0.84 -7.85
N ALA A 20 22.14 -1.64 -7.26
CA ALA A 20 20.83 -1.15 -6.86
C ALA A 20 20.99 0.11 -5.99
N SER A 21 20.19 1.13 -6.27
CA SER A 21 20.10 2.32 -5.45
C SER A 21 19.42 2.03 -4.11
N GLU A 22 19.57 2.92 -3.13
CA GLU A 22 18.83 2.84 -1.86
C GLU A 22 17.31 2.88 -2.10
N TRP A 23 16.88 3.65 -3.10
CA TRP A 23 15.49 3.70 -3.53
C TRP A 23 14.99 2.36 -4.07
N GLU A 24 15.74 1.72 -4.96
CA GLU A 24 15.35 0.41 -5.50
C GLU A 24 15.28 -0.65 -4.40
N ARG A 25 16.24 -0.67 -3.46
CA ARG A 25 16.18 -1.57 -2.30
C ARG A 25 14.95 -1.32 -1.43
N PHE A 26 14.59 -0.07 -1.22
CA PHE A 26 13.40 0.31 -0.45
C PHE A 26 12.12 -0.10 -1.16
N VAL A 27 11.99 0.17 -2.46
CA VAL A 27 10.83 -0.25 -3.26
C VAL A 27 10.69 -1.76 -3.27
N SER A 28 11.78 -2.51 -3.49
CA SER A 28 11.74 -3.97 -3.42
C SER A 28 11.29 -4.48 -2.06
N ARG A 29 11.71 -3.82 -0.97
CA ARG A 29 11.25 -4.18 0.36
C ARG A 29 9.75 -3.92 0.54
N VAL A 30 9.26 -2.76 0.10
CA VAL A 30 7.82 -2.44 0.13
C VAL A 30 7.02 -3.47 -0.68
N GLU A 31 7.46 -3.81 -1.89
CA GLU A 31 6.81 -4.82 -2.73
C GLU A 31 6.77 -6.20 -2.07
N GLU A 32 7.85 -6.60 -1.40
CA GLU A 32 7.91 -7.85 -0.63
C GLU A 32 6.88 -7.86 0.50
N VAL A 33 6.78 -6.79 1.29
CA VAL A 33 5.78 -6.68 2.36
C VAL A 33 4.35 -6.78 1.79
N LEU A 34 4.05 -6.03 0.72
CA LEU A 34 2.73 -6.08 0.08
C LEU A 34 2.40 -7.45 -0.49
N ALA A 35 3.40 -8.18 -1.01
CA ALA A 35 3.24 -9.54 -1.51
C ALA A 35 3.06 -10.56 -0.37
N GLU A 36 3.77 -10.41 0.74
CA GLU A 36 3.62 -11.25 1.94
C GLU A 36 2.20 -11.15 2.52
N TRP A 37 1.66 -9.93 2.59
CA TRP A 37 0.28 -9.65 2.97
C TRP A 37 -0.76 -10.02 1.90
N LYS A 38 -0.31 -10.50 0.73
CA LYS A 38 -1.15 -10.91 -0.41
C LYS A 38 -2.07 -9.80 -0.95
N LEU A 39 -1.67 -8.53 -0.77
CA LEU A 39 -2.45 -7.38 -1.25
C LEU A 39 -2.38 -7.19 -2.77
N THR A 40 -1.43 -7.84 -3.42
CA THR A 40 -1.23 -7.82 -4.88
C THR A 40 -1.99 -8.94 -5.58
N GLU A 41 -2.39 -10.00 -4.85
CA GLU A 41 -3.33 -10.98 -5.35
C GLU A 41 -4.69 -10.31 -5.35
N SER A 42 -5.32 -10.16 -6.51
CA SER A 42 -6.63 -9.54 -6.63
C SER A 42 -7.68 -10.39 -5.90
N SER A 43 -7.81 -10.22 -4.58
CA SER A 43 -8.99 -10.62 -3.85
C SER A 43 -10.09 -9.65 -4.25
N VAL A 44 -10.59 -9.82 -5.47
CA VAL A 44 -11.94 -9.40 -5.84
C VAL A 44 -12.90 -10.34 -5.08
N GLU A 45 -12.80 -10.34 -3.76
CA GLU A 45 -13.87 -10.85 -2.92
C GLU A 45 -14.98 -9.84 -3.09
N ASN A 46 -15.95 -10.21 -3.91
CA ASN A 46 -17.16 -9.45 -4.14
C ASN A 46 -17.75 -9.06 -2.78
N TRP A 47 -17.53 -7.81 -2.37
CA TRP A 47 -18.13 -7.18 -1.19
C TRP A 47 -19.65 -6.97 -1.30
N SER A 48 -20.30 -7.70 -2.22
CA SER A 48 -21.73 -7.86 -2.28
C SER A 48 -22.19 -8.77 -1.12
N SER A 49 -22.06 -8.28 0.12
CA SER A 49 -22.85 -8.81 1.22
C SER A 49 -24.30 -8.48 0.91
N LYS A 50 -24.97 -9.42 0.25
CA LYS A 50 -26.38 -9.31 -0.10
C LYS A 50 -27.31 -9.38 1.11
N ASN A 51 -26.78 -9.56 2.31
CA ASN A 51 -27.52 -9.53 3.55
C ASN A 51 -26.91 -8.45 4.44
N GLY A 52 -27.78 -7.58 4.95
CA GLY A 52 -27.44 -6.49 5.88
C GLY A 52 -27.02 -7.00 7.25
N GLU A 53 -26.03 -7.90 7.29
CA GLU A 53 -25.34 -8.30 8.49
C GLU A 53 -24.15 -7.37 8.69
N SER A 54 -24.17 -6.77 9.88
CA SER A 54 -23.19 -5.90 10.50
C SER A 54 -21.78 -6.16 9.98
N ILE A 55 -21.27 -5.20 9.21
CA ILE A 55 -19.84 -4.95 9.11
C ILE A 55 -19.29 -5.03 10.54
N SER A 56 -18.40 -5.98 10.80
CA SER A 56 -17.77 -6.04 12.12
C SER A 56 -17.00 -4.72 12.28
N ASP A 57 -17.31 -3.94 13.32
CA ASP A 57 -16.68 -2.63 13.59
C ASP A 57 -15.25 -2.81 14.13
N VAL A 58 -14.63 -3.98 13.90
CA VAL A 58 -13.31 -4.36 14.40
C VAL A 58 -12.30 -4.21 13.27
N TRP A 59 -11.50 -3.15 13.36
CA TRP A 59 -10.37 -2.89 12.48
C TRP A 59 -9.16 -3.69 12.97
N GLU A 60 -8.47 -4.33 12.03
CA GLU A 60 -7.18 -4.98 12.27
C GLU A 60 -6.07 -4.16 11.62
N GLU A 61 -4.87 -4.29 12.17
CA GLU A 61 -3.66 -3.63 11.69
C GLU A 61 -2.50 -4.63 11.69
N GLU A 62 -1.83 -4.75 10.55
CA GLU A 62 -0.56 -5.45 10.40
C GLU A 62 0.52 -4.44 10.07
N SER A 63 1.64 -4.46 10.80
CA SER A 63 2.69 -3.45 10.67
C SER A 63 4.06 -4.10 10.56
N GLU A 64 4.91 -3.55 9.69
CA GLU A 64 6.27 -4.03 9.49
C GLU A 64 7.29 -2.89 9.39
N ASP A 65 8.51 -3.16 9.84
CA ASP A 65 9.63 -2.24 9.77
C ASP A 65 10.28 -2.25 8.38
N ILE A 66 10.43 -1.06 7.78
CA ILE A 66 11.18 -0.85 6.55
C ILE A 66 12.18 0.30 6.71
N SER A 67 13.31 0.23 6.00
CA SER A 67 14.36 1.24 6.09
C SER A 67 14.73 1.80 4.73
N PHE A 68 14.86 3.12 4.66
CA PHE A 68 15.45 3.83 3.53
C PHE A 68 16.72 4.53 4.01
N ALA A 69 17.88 4.06 3.53
CA ALA A 69 19.18 4.50 4.01
C ALA A 69 19.28 4.39 5.55
N ASP A 70 19.51 5.51 6.24
CA ASP A 70 19.59 5.60 7.71
C ASP A 70 18.25 5.90 8.39
N PHE A 71 17.16 6.00 7.64
CA PHE A 71 15.83 6.34 8.14
C PHE A 71 14.95 5.10 8.26
N LYS A 72 14.22 5.02 9.38
CA LYS A 72 13.28 3.93 9.67
C LYS A 72 11.86 4.39 9.47
N PHE A 73 11.08 3.50 8.87
CA PHE A 73 9.66 3.68 8.60
C PHE A 73 8.91 2.43 9.03
N PHE A 74 7.63 2.62 9.32
CA PHE A 74 6.67 1.56 9.47
C PHE A 74 5.72 1.58 8.29
N ILE A 75 5.53 0.42 7.69
CA ILE A 75 4.41 0.18 6.79
C ILE A 75 3.31 -0.48 7.62
N SER A 76 2.14 0.14 7.70
CA SER A 76 0.96 -0.37 8.41
C SER A 76 -0.15 -0.60 7.41
N HIS A 77 -0.65 -1.82 7.34
CA HIS A 77 -1.85 -2.21 6.62
C HIS A 77 -3.04 -2.21 7.56
N HIS A 78 -4.06 -1.41 7.24
CA HIS A 78 -5.29 -1.31 8.00
C HIS A 78 -6.43 -1.87 7.18
N PHE A 79 -7.16 -2.82 7.74
CA PHE A 79 -8.28 -3.46 7.06
C PHE A 79 -9.40 -3.79 8.04
N LEU A 80 -10.60 -3.90 7.49
CA LEU A 80 -11.78 -4.23 8.24
C LEU A 80 -11.94 -5.74 8.34
N LYS A 81 -11.90 -6.29 9.56
CA LYS A 81 -12.07 -7.72 9.75
C LYS A 81 -13.46 -8.16 9.31
N GLN A 82 -13.55 -9.08 8.36
CA GLN A 82 -14.81 -9.67 7.93
C GLN A 82 -14.76 -11.19 8.08
N ASP A 83 -15.77 -11.76 8.76
CA ASP A 83 -16.03 -13.21 8.74
C ASP A 83 -16.71 -13.54 7.40
N CYS A 84 -15.97 -13.50 6.29
CA CYS A 84 -16.47 -13.96 5.01
C CYS A 84 -16.24 -15.48 4.90
N GLU A 85 -17.31 -16.26 5.06
CA GLU A 85 -17.33 -17.62 4.51
C GLU A 85 -17.19 -17.52 2.99
N LYS A 86 -16.18 -18.19 2.44
CA LYS A 86 -15.86 -18.20 1.01
C LYS A 86 -16.98 -18.88 0.23
N GLU A 87 -18.02 -18.15 -0.14
CA GLU A 87 -18.93 -18.61 -1.19
C GLU A 87 -18.33 -18.26 -2.56
N GLU A 88 -17.81 -19.29 -3.22
CA GLU A 88 -17.38 -19.25 -4.62
C GLU A 88 -18.59 -18.95 -5.53
N LEU A 89 -18.93 -17.67 -5.69
CA LEU A 89 -20.04 -17.26 -6.53
C LEU A 89 -19.54 -16.76 -7.90
N LYS A 90 -19.48 -17.75 -8.79
CA LYS A 90 -19.39 -17.74 -10.26
C LYS A 90 -19.59 -16.39 -10.96
N ASP A 91 -18.56 -16.04 -11.72
CA ASP A 91 -18.49 -15.07 -12.82
C ASP A 91 -19.84 -14.54 -13.33
N LYS A 92 -20.12 -13.28 -13.00
CA LYS A 92 -20.90 -12.42 -13.89
C LYS A 92 -19.94 -11.40 -14.49
N ALA A 93 -19.61 -11.67 -15.75
CA ALA A 93 -18.96 -10.72 -16.64
C ALA A 93 -19.85 -9.48 -16.82
N GLU A 94 -19.58 -8.44 -16.04
CA GLU A 94 -19.99 -7.07 -16.34
C GLU A 94 -18.72 -6.21 -16.38
N GLU A 95 -18.77 -5.19 -17.24
CA GLU A 95 -17.66 -4.34 -17.73
C GLU A 95 -16.61 -3.98 -16.68
N ASP A 96 -15.34 -3.89 -17.12
CA ASP A 96 -14.15 -3.48 -16.35
C ASP A 96 -14.49 -2.90 -14.97
N PRO A 97 -14.64 -3.75 -13.94
CA PRO A 97 -15.13 -3.30 -12.65
C PRO A 97 -14.18 -2.25 -12.13
N LEU A 98 -14.74 -1.13 -11.65
CA LEU A 98 -13.95 -0.10 -10.99
C LEU A 98 -13.06 -0.75 -9.91
N PRO A 99 -11.83 -0.26 -9.68
CA PRO A 99 -11.00 -0.73 -8.58
C PRO A 99 -11.80 -0.81 -7.27
N SER A 100 -11.55 -1.80 -6.43
CA SER A 100 -12.29 -2.02 -5.17
C SER A 100 -12.39 -0.75 -4.31
N ALA A 101 -11.30 0.00 -4.19
CA ALA A 101 -11.26 1.29 -3.50
C ALA A 101 -12.23 2.34 -4.10
N MET A 102 -12.42 2.33 -5.43
CA MET A 102 -13.39 3.21 -6.09
C MET A 102 -14.83 2.74 -5.88
N GLN A 103 -15.07 1.43 -5.76
CA GLN A 103 -16.38 0.92 -5.38
C GLN A 103 -16.71 1.33 -3.93
N ASP A 104 -15.76 1.18 -3.02
CA ASP A 104 -15.89 1.59 -1.61
C ASP A 104 -16.24 3.06 -1.45
N LEU A 105 -15.59 3.94 -2.22
CA LEU A 105 -15.88 5.37 -2.27
C LEU A 105 -17.33 5.70 -2.69
N LEU A 106 -17.99 4.79 -3.40
CA LEU A 106 -19.36 4.97 -3.92
C LEU A 106 -20.40 4.25 -3.04
N LEU A 107 -19.98 3.44 -2.08
CA LEU A 107 -20.85 2.65 -1.21
C LEU A 107 -21.29 3.46 0.00
N MET A 108 -22.54 3.92 0.00
CA MET A 108 -23.16 4.70 1.09
C MET A 108 -23.18 3.97 2.46
N HIS A 109 -22.96 2.66 2.49
CA HIS A 109 -22.90 1.91 3.75
C HIS A 109 -21.57 2.10 4.51
N ASN A 110 -20.52 2.56 3.82
CA ASN A 110 -19.23 2.87 4.44
C ASN A 110 -19.15 4.32 4.92
N ASP A 111 -20.21 5.11 4.72
CA ASP A 111 -20.24 6.50 5.14
C ASP A 111 -20.39 6.59 6.66
N PHE A 112 -19.46 7.31 7.30
CA PHE A 112 -19.48 7.68 8.72
C PHE A 112 -19.45 6.53 9.76
N PRO A 113 -18.48 5.59 9.70
CA PRO A 113 -18.31 4.62 10.76
C PRO A 113 -17.98 5.31 12.11
N PRO A 114 -18.67 4.92 13.20
CA PRO A 114 -18.53 5.57 14.49
C PRO A 114 -17.15 5.33 15.14
N ARG A 115 -16.45 4.23 14.81
CA ARG A 115 -15.18 3.83 15.44
C ARG A 115 -14.10 3.39 14.45
N ALA A 116 -13.93 4.12 13.35
CA ALA A 116 -12.89 3.82 12.36
C ALA A 116 -11.78 4.88 12.33
N HIS A 117 -10.67 4.51 11.69
CA HIS A 117 -9.57 5.41 11.33
C HIS A 117 -10.09 6.62 10.53
N CYS A 118 -9.45 7.79 10.65
CA CYS A 118 -9.94 9.02 10.03
C CYS A 118 -10.07 8.93 8.50
N LEU A 119 -9.16 8.21 7.84
CA LEU A 119 -9.20 8.00 6.39
C LEU A 119 -10.45 7.24 5.95
N VAL A 120 -10.90 6.27 6.74
CA VAL A 120 -12.15 5.53 6.51
C VAL A 120 -13.34 6.49 6.61
N ARG A 121 -13.34 7.34 7.64
CA ARG A 121 -14.43 8.31 7.84
C ARG A 121 -14.48 9.39 6.76
N TRP A 122 -13.34 9.77 6.20
CA TRP A 122 -13.25 10.82 5.19
C TRP A 122 -13.49 10.30 3.76
N TYR A 123 -13.09 9.05 3.48
CA TYR A 123 -13.03 8.51 2.13
C TYR A 123 -13.81 7.20 1.95
N GLY A 124 -14.47 6.67 2.99
CA GLY A 124 -15.24 5.43 2.89
C GLY A 124 -14.41 4.18 2.56
N LEU A 125 -13.07 4.26 2.65
CA LEU A 125 -12.15 3.17 2.33
C LEU A 125 -12.23 2.06 3.38
N ARG A 126 -12.25 0.79 2.95
CA ARG A 126 -12.31 -0.37 3.86
C ARG A 126 -10.95 -1.00 4.16
N GLU A 127 -9.97 -0.69 3.32
CA GLU A 127 -8.62 -1.23 3.37
C GLU A 127 -7.65 -0.19 2.82
N PHE A 128 -6.53 0.03 3.50
CA PHE A 128 -5.48 0.93 3.03
C PHE A 128 -4.15 0.62 3.71
N VAL A 129 -3.06 1.07 3.08
CA VAL A 129 -1.70 0.97 3.63
C VAL A 129 -1.16 2.37 3.88
N VAL A 130 -0.50 2.57 5.01
CA VAL A 130 0.17 3.83 5.38
C VAL A 130 1.64 3.55 5.63
N ILE A 131 2.51 4.37 5.04
CA ILE A 131 3.94 4.39 5.38
C ILE A 131 4.19 5.61 6.25
N THR A 132 4.65 5.39 7.48
CA THR A 132 4.95 6.45 8.44
C THR A 132 6.41 6.38 8.86
N HIS A 133 7.02 7.54 9.14
CA HIS A 133 8.35 7.57 9.73
C HIS A 133 8.25 7.18 11.21
N GLU A 134 9.26 6.49 11.74
CA GLU A 134 9.39 6.26 13.18
C GLU A 134 9.50 7.63 13.89
N SER A 135 8.40 8.15 14.41
CA SER A 135 8.41 9.40 15.17
C SER A 135 9.17 9.14 16.48
N LEU A 136 10.26 9.89 16.72
CA LEU A 136 10.89 9.91 18.03
C LEU A 136 9.84 10.37 19.06
N SER A 137 9.41 9.44 19.92
CA SER A 137 8.59 9.70 21.10
C SER A 137 9.32 10.57 22.12
#